data_AF-A0A3S5J0K1-F1
#
_entry.id   AF-A0A3S5J0K1-F1
#
_cell.length_a   1.000
_cell.length_b   1.000
_cell.length_c   1.000
_cell.angle_alpha   90.00
_cell.angle_beta   90.00
_cell.angle_gamma   90.00
#
_symmetry.space_group_name_H-M   'P 1'
#
loop_
_entity.id
_entity.type
_entity.pdbx_description
1 polymer ?
#
loop_
_entity_poly.entity_id
_entity_poly.type
_entity_poly.pdbx_seq_one_letter_code
_entity_poly.pdbx_strand_id
1 'polypeptide(L)'
;MTVKSKRLPWPTNPEQTKFVKDFKFQDFKTAWLFMNKVAIEAEKIDHHPNWSNSYNMVHIELTTHDEGMITEKDINLANQIDYIEDNIRSEKK
;
A
#
# COMPACT_ATOMS: atom_id res chain seq x y z
N MET A 1 -3.71 -31.62 3.58
CA MET A 1 -4.20 -30.34 3.01
C MET A 1 -3.32 -29.25 3.59
N THR A 2 -2.37 -28.73 2.81
CA THR A 2 -1.45 -27.70 3.31
C THR A 2 -2.21 -26.38 3.31
N VAL A 3 -2.50 -25.84 4.49
CA VAL A 3 -2.99 -24.47 4.63
C VAL A 3 -1.89 -23.59 4.06
N LYS A 4 -2.10 -23.05 2.85
CA LYS A 4 -1.21 -22.00 2.33
C LYS A 4 -1.32 -20.85 3.32
N SER A 5 -0.25 -20.59 4.08
CA SER A 5 -0.20 -19.41 4.93
C SER A 5 -0.52 -18.21 4.06
N LYS A 6 -1.55 -17.43 4.43
CA LYS A 6 -1.82 -16.15 3.80
C LYS A 6 -0.56 -15.32 4.00
N ARG A 7 0.27 -15.22 2.96
CA ARG A 7 1.49 -14.43 2.99
C ARG A 7 1.05 -12.97 3.06
N LEU A 8 1.51 -12.24 4.07
CA LEU A 8 1.19 -10.83 4.20
C LEU A 8 1.82 -10.06 3.02
N PRO A 9 1.10 -9.06 2.48
CA PRO A 9 1.52 -8.37 1.27
C PRO A 9 2.84 -7.63 1.48
N TRP A 10 3.01 -6.97 2.62
CA TRP A 10 4.24 -6.27 2.98
C TRP A 10 4.96 -6.97 4.15
N PRO A 11 6.29 -6.82 4.27
CA PRO A 11 7.05 -7.48 5.34
C PRO A 11 6.54 -7.09 6.72
N THR A 12 6.37 -8.09 7.60
CA THR A 12 6.01 -7.88 9.01
C THR A 12 6.90 -8.69 9.94
N ASN A 13 7.25 -8.13 11.09
CA ASN A 13 7.73 -8.87 12.25
C ASN A 13 6.60 -9.07 13.28
N PRO A 14 6.76 -9.94 14.31
CA PRO A 14 5.71 -10.24 15.28
C PRO A 14 5.23 -9.05 16.13
N GLU A 15 6.01 -7.97 16.23
CA GLU A 15 5.69 -6.79 17.04
C GLU A 15 5.14 -5.63 16.20
N GLN A 16 5.05 -5.82 14.89
CA GLN A 16 4.72 -4.75 13.95
C GLN A 16 3.20 -4.51 13.89
N THR A 17 2.79 -3.29 14.22
CA THR A 17 1.39 -2.86 14.25
C THR A 17 0.92 -2.14 12.98
N LYS A 18 1.82 -1.95 12.01
CA LYS A 18 1.55 -1.26 10.75
C LYS A 18 2.34 -1.83 9.60
N PHE A 19 1.77 -1.90 8.40
CA PHE A 19 2.58 -2.12 7.20
C PHE A 19 3.31 -0.84 6.82
N VAL A 20 4.54 -0.95 6.32
CA VAL A 20 5.33 0.18 5.82
C VAL A 20 6.02 -0.21 4.52
N LYS A 21 5.89 0.61 3.47
CA LYS A 21 6.60 0.41 2.20
C LYS A 21 6.90 1.74 1.51
N ASP A 22 8.11 1.84 0.96
CA ASP A 22 8.54 2.95 0.12
C ASP A 22 8.39 2.60 -1.35
N PHE A 23 7.84 3.53 -2.13
CA PHE A 23 7.65 3.42 -3.56
C PHE A 23 8.46 4.50 -4.27
N LYS A 24 9.36 4.07 -5.16
CA LYS A 24 10.15 4.97 -6.01
C LYS A 24 9.67 4.89 -7.46
N PHE A 25 9.38 6.05 -8.03
CA PHE A 25 8.95 6.22 -9.42
C PHE A 25 9.97 7.00 -10.24
N GLN A 26 9.73 7.12 -11.55
CA GLN A 26 10.63 7.84 -12.46
C GLN A 26 10.62 9.35 -12.21
N ASP A 27 9.45 9.92 -11.96
CA ASP A 27 9.24 11.35 -11.78
C ASP A 27 8.03 11.63 -10.86
N PHE A 28 7.84 12.90 -10.51
CA PHE A 28 6.72 13.34 -9.68
C PHE A 28 5.35 13.05 -10.32
N LYS A 29 5.22 13.19 -11.64
CA LYS A 29 3.95 12.94 -12.34
C LYS A 29 3.50 11.48 -12.18
N THR A 30 4.44 10.55 -12.26
CA THR A 30 4.18 9.11 -12.08
C THR A 30 3.84 8.79 -10.62
N ALA A 31 4.56 9.39 -9.66
CA ALA A 31 4.23 9.25 -8.24
C ALA A 31 2.83 9.78 -7.93
N TRP A 32 2.44 10.92 -8.48
CA TRP A 32 1.11 11.49 -8.28
C TRP A 32 0.00 10.65 -8.92
N LEU A 33 0.24 10.08 -10.11
CA LEU A 33 -0.69 9.13 -10.75
C LEU A 33 -0.93 7.90 -9.87
N PHE A 34 0.14 7.35 -9.29
CA PHE A 34 0.06 6.26 -8.32
C PHE A 34 -0.79 6.66 -7.11
N MET A 35 -0.47 7.79 -6.47
CA MET A 35 -1.22 8.28 -5.32
C MET A 35 -2.71 8.49 -5.64
N ASN A 36 -3.04 9.06 -6.81
CA ASN A 36 -4.43 9.25 -7.23
C ASN A 36 -5.19 7.92 -7.34
N LYS A 37 -4.61 6.90 -7.97
CA LYS A 37 -5.22 5.57 -8.05
C LYS A 37 -5.39 4.93 -6.67
N VAL A 38 -4.41 5.08 -5.78
CA VAL A 38 -4.50 4.60 -4.40
C VAL A 38 -5.62 5.30 -3.63
N ALA A 39 -5.78 6.62 -3.78
CA ALA A 39 -6.87 7.37 -3.15
C ALA A 39 -8.25 6.85 -3.58
N ILE A 40 -8.44 6.53 -4.86
CA ILE A 40 -9.69 5.96 -5.37
C ILE A 40 -10.01 4.62 -4.70
N GLU A 41 -9.02 3.72 -4.58
CA GLU A 41 -9.24 2.42 -3.93
C GLU A 41 -9.43 2.54 -2.42
N ALA A 42 -8.69 3.44 -1.75
CA ALA A 42 -8.85 3.73 -0.33
C ALA A 42 -10.28 4.20 0.00
N GLU A 43 -10.84 5.12 -0.80
CA GLU A 43 -12.22 5.58 -0.64
C GLU A 43 -13.26 4.46 -0.86
N LYS A 44 -13.05 3.58 -1.84
CA LYS A 44 -13.98 2.47 -2.11
C LYS A 44 -14.11 1.49 -0.95
N ILE A 45 -13.05 1.30 -0.18
CA ILE A 45 -13.01 0.35 0.94
C ILE A 45 -13.15 1.03 2.31
N ASP A 46 -13.35 2.35 2.34
CA ASP A 46 -13.42 3.17 3.55
C ASP A 46 -12.27 2.88 4.52
N HIS A 47 -11.05 2.94 3.98
CA HIS A 47 -9.81 2.72 4.71
C HIS A 47 -8.67 3.50 4.07
N HIS A 48 -8.04 4.38 4.84
CA HIS A 48 -7.09 5.36 4.29
C HIS A 48 -5.65 5.08 4.72
N PRO A 49 -4.66 5.26 3.83
CA PRO A 49 -3.26 5.18 4.20
C PRO A 49 -2.81 6.43 4.96
N ASN A 50 -1.80 6.28 5.83
CA ASN A 50 -0.92 7.39 6.14
C ASN A 50 0.17 7.42 5.09
N TRP A 51 0.43 8.57 4.49
CA TRP A 51 1.48 8.68 3.49
C TRP A 51 2.21 10.00 3.53
N SER A 52 3.40 10.02 2.94
CA SER A 52 4.11 11.23 2.57
C SER A 52 4.70 11.09 1.18
N ASN A 53 4.84 12.21 0.48
CA ASN A 53 5.43 12.24 -0.86
C ASN A 53 6.53 13.30 -0.92
N SER A 54 7.66 12.92 -1.51
CA SER A 54 8.76 13.82 -1.83
C SER A 54 9.23 13.53 -3.26
N TYR A 55 8.85 14.40 -4.20
CA TYR A 55 9.10 14.23 -5.63
C TYR A 55 8.64 12.84 -6.13
N ASN A 56 9.56 11.96 -6.49
CA ASN A 56 9.27 10.62 -7.03
C ASN A 56 9.23 9.51 -5.96
N MET A 57 9.31 9.86 -4.69
CA MET A 57 9.24 8.94 -3.55
C MET A 57 7.89 9.06 -2.85
N VAL A 58 7.22 7.93 -2.60
CA VAL A 58 5.99 7.86 -1.80
C VAL A 58 6.21 6.85 -0.68
N HIS A 59 6.09 7.31 0.56
CA HIS A 59 6.13 6.47 1.75
C HIS A 59 4.70 6.19 2.20
N ILE A 60 4.35 4.92 2.41
CA ILE A 60 3.01 4.53 2.88
C ILE A 60 3.12 3.70 4.15
N GLU A 61 2.31 4.07 5.14
CA GLU A 61 2.02 3.28 6.33
C GLU A 61 0.53 2.91 6.39
N LEU A 62 0.23 1.65 6.69
CA LEU A 62 -1.14 1.15 6.86
C LEU A 62 -1.32 0.54 8.25
N THR A 63 -2.33 1.01 8.96
CA THR A 63 -2.79 0.41 10.22
C THR A 63 -4.25 0.78 10.42
N THR A 64 -5.02 -0.08 11.07
CA THR A 64 -6.37 0.26 11.48
C THR A 64 -6.29 1.05 12.78
N HIS A 65 -6.42 2.37 12.66
CA HIS A 65 -6.19 3.32 13.74
C HIS A 65 -6.96 3.00 15.03
N ASP A 66 -8.22 2.61 14.90
CA ASP A 66 -9.09 2.29 16.05
C ASP A 66 -8.67 1.02 16.78
N GLU A 67 -8.05 0.07 16.07
CA GLU A 67 -7.58 -1.20 16.63
C GLU A 67 -6.11 -1.15 17.05
N GLY A 68 -5.37 -0.14 16.58
CA GLY A 68 -3.93 0.02 16.86
C GLY A 68 -3.06 -1.11 16.30
N MET A 69 -3.58 -1.89 15.35
CA MET A 69 -2.90 -3.04 14.74
C MET A 69 -3.30 -3.23 13.28
N ILE A 70 -2.58 -4.14 12.62
CA ILE A 70 -2.87 -4.57 11.26
C ILE A 70 -4.13 -5.42 11.26
N THR A 71 -5.08 -5.08 10.39
CA THR A 71 -6.31 -5.85 10.17
C THR A 71 -6.43 -6.31 8.73
N GLU A 72 -7.55 -6.97 8.41
CA GLU A 72 -7.88 -7.34 7.03
C GLU A 72 -8.04 -6.13 6.10
N LYS A 73 -8.46 -4.96 6.63
CA LYS A 73 -8.55 -3.72 5.83
C LYS A 73 -7.17 -3.28 5.34
N ASP A 74 -6.17 -3.32 6.22
CA ASP A 74 -4.78 -3.01 5.88
C ASP A 74 -4.22 -3.99 4.85
N ILE A 75 -4.50 -5.28 5.01
CA ILE A 75 -4.08 -6.32 4.06
C ILE A 75 -4.71 -6.08 2.69
N ASN A 76 -6.01 -5.77 2.64
CA ASN A 76 -6.73 -5.52 1.40
C ASN A 76 -6.18 -4.28 0.68
N LEU A 77 -5.98 -3.18 1.40
CA LEU A 77 -5.43 -1.96 0.83
C LEU A 77 -3.98 -2.15 0.35
N ALA A 78 -3.13 -2.84 1.12
CA ALA A 78 -1.77 -3.16 0.71
C ALA A 78 -1.72 -3.94 -0.61
N ASN A 79 -2.58 -4.94 -0.78
CA ASN A 79 -2.69 -5.70 -2.03
C ASN A 79 -3.13 -4.82 -3.21
N GLN A 80 -4.07 -3.90 -3.01
CA GLN A 80 -4.50 -2.98 -4.07
C GLN A 80 -3.39 -2.01 -4.44
N ILE A 81 -2.65 -1.51 -3.46
CA ILE A 81 -1.49 -0.63 -3.69
C ILE A 81 -0.43 -1.34 -4.52
N ASP A 82 -0.09 -2.59 -4.21
CA ASP A 82 0.87 -3.39 -4.97
C ASP A 82 0.38 -3.63 -6.41
N TYR A 83 -0.91 -3.95 -6.58
CA TYR A 83 -1.51 -4.10 -7.91
C TYR A 83 -1.44 -2.79 -8.74
N ILE A 84 -1.72 -1.64 -8.12
CA ILE A 84 -1.62 -0.33 -8.78
C ILE A 84 -0.17 -0.03 -9.19
N GLU A 85 0.79 -0.29 -8.30
CA GLU A 85 2.22 -0.12 -8.58
C GLU A 85 2.64 -0.93 -9.81
N ASP A 86 2.32 -2.22 -9.84
CA ASP A 86 2.69 -3.13 -10.91
C ASP A 86 2.12 -2.70 -12.28
N ASN A 87 0.87 -2.21 -12.30
CA ASN A 87 0.26 -1.69 -13.52
C ASN A 87 0.96 -0.43 -14.03
N ILE A 88 1.25 0.53 -13.15
CA ILE A 88 1.96 1.77 -13.52
C ILE A 88 3.37 1.45 -14.05
N ARG A 89 4.06 0.47 -13.47
CA ARG A 89 5.37 0.03 -13.97
C ARG A 89 5.28 -0.68 -15.31
N SER A 90 4.22 -1.44 -15.55
CA SER A 90 4.02 -2.20 -16.79
C SER A 90 3.64 -1.32 -17.97
N GLU A 91 2.88 -0.23 -17.75
CA GLU A 91 2.51 0.75 -18.79
C GLU A 91 3.68 1.61 -19.30
N LYS A 92 4.81 1.62 -18.58
CA LYS A 92 6.01 2.42 -18.91
C LYS A 92 7.17 1.62 -19.52
N LYS A 93 6.96 0.33 -19.84
CA LYS A 93 7.86 -0.45 -20.69
C LYS A 93 7.55 -0.20 -22.16
#